data_AF-A0A2V7SIH4-F1
#
_entry.id   AF-A0A2V7SIH4-F1
#
_cell.length_a   1.000
_cell.length_b   1.000
_cell.length_c   1.000
_cell.angle_alpha   90.00
_cell.angle_beta   90.00
_cell.angle_gamma   90.00
#
_symmetry.space_group_name_H-M   'P 1'
#
loop_
_entity.id
_entity.type
_entity.pdbx_description
1 polymer ?
#
loop_
_entity_poly.entity_id
_entity_poly.type
_entity_poly.pdbx_seq_one_letter_code
_entity_poly.pdbx_strand_id
1 'polypeptide(L)'
;MTSAQLRGVVLDLSQAVVVDFPLRGEWTAVNTPARRVPSHGTNFFAQRFAIDLLQLDWTTRRPCATPAWRQWLTPVSASAFFCWGQRIYAAFAGRVVNIGDGWPDRRRVHGLWELFRIISPLALLALPRGKNYRPLIGNFVVVEGTPGAALYAHLQWGSLMVALGDDVDAGTYLGTVGNSGNSTMPHLHFQLMDRSNPRKARGKLYAFRGYERYVDGVWQQVAAGIPGHLERVRAV
;
A
#
# COMPACT_ATOMS: atom_id res chain seq x y z
N MET A 1 11.92 10.41 -31.51
CA MET A 1 12.75 9.72 -30.51
C MET A 1 11.83 8.79 -29.74
N THR A 2 12.04 7.49 -29.92
CA THR A 2 11.12 6.40 -29.62
C THR A 2 10.98 6.18 -28.11
N SER A 3 9.74 6.28 -27.62
CA SER A 3 9.38 6.06 -26.22
C SER A 3 9.58 4.60 -25.83
N ALA A 4 10.43 4.34 -24.85
CA ALA A 4 10.50 3.05 -24.18
C ALA A 4 9.21 2.85 -23.35
N GLN A 5 8.17 2.29 -23.97
CA GLN A 5 7.11 1.60 -23.23
C GLN A 5 7.75 0.37 -22.57
N LEU A 6 8.21 0.54 -21.33
CA LEU A 6 8.62 -0.57 -20.49
C LEU A 6 7.45 -1.56 -20.43
N ARG A 7 7.65 -2.75 -21.01
CA ARG A 7 6.66 -3.84 -21.11
C ARG A 7 6.07 -4.15 -19.72
N GLY A 8 4.90 -3.59 -19.43
CA GLY A 8 4.08 -4.01 -18.30
C GLY A 8 3.60 -5.44 -18.50
N VAL A 9 3.28 -6.14 -17.42
CA VAL A 9 2.62 -7.44 -17.51
C VAL A 9 1.20 -7.19 -18.00
N VAL A 10 0.78 -7.90 -19.06
CA VAL A 10 -0.62 -7.93 -19.48
C VAL A 10 -1.38 -8.77 -18.45
N LEU A 11 -2.08 -8.11 -17.53
CA LEU A 11 -2.99 -8.75 -16.59
C LEU A 11 -4.34 -8.96 -17.27
N ASP A 12 -4.81 -10.20 -17.27
CA ASP A 12 -6.20 -10.47 -17.60
C ASP A 12 -7.09 -10.09 -16.41
N LEU A 13 -7.63 -8.88 -16.45
CA LEU A 13 -8.53 -8.36 -15.42
C LEU A 13 -9.96 -8.93 -15.51
N SER A 14 -10.28 -9.77 -16.51
CA SER A 14 -11.59 -10.44 -16.57
C SER A 14 -11.82 -11.38 -15.38
N GLN A 15 -10.73 -11.88 -14.77
CA GLN A 15 -10.75 -12.71 -13.56
C GLN A 15 -10.53 -11.91 -12.27
N ALA A 16 -10.35 -10.59 -12.38
CA ALA A 16 -10.11 -9.74 -11.22
C ALA A 16 -11.43 -9.51 -10.47
N VAL A 17 -11.37 -9.57 -9.14
CA VAL A 17 -12.52 -9.14 -8.35
C VAL A 17 -12.48 -7.64 -8.12
N VAL A 18 -13.64 -6.99 -8.23
CA VAL A 18 -13.76 -5.54 -8.09
C VAL A 18 -13.92 -5.15 -6.62
N VAL A 19 -13.08 -4.24 -6.15
CA VAL A 19 -13.10 -3.65 -4.81
C VAL A 19 -13.01 -2.12 -4.88
N ASP A 20 -13.40 -1.42 -3.84
CA ASP A 20 -13.32 0.05 -3.81
C ASP A 20 -11.90 0.54 -3.53
N PHE A 21 -11.59 1.76 -3.96
CA PHE A 21 -10.29 2.37 -3.70
C PHE A 21 -10.18 2.73 -2.20
N PRO A 22 -9.14 2.27 -1.48
CA PRO A 22 -9.07 2.39 -0.02
C PRO A 22 -8.60 3.76 0.49
N LEU A 23 -8.50 4.74 -0.39
CA LEU A 23 -7.95 6.07 -0.15
C LEU A 23 -8.78 7.13 -0.90
N ARG A 24 -8.56 8.40 -0.60
CA ARG A 24 -9.22 9.55 -1.25
C ARG A 24 -8.19 10.59 -1.67
N GLY A 25 -8.49 11.36 -2.71
CA GLY A 25 -7.57 12.34 -3.29
C GLY A 25 -6.58 11.71 -4.27
N GLU A 26 -5.44 12.36 -4.48
CA GLU A 26 -4.46 11.99 -5.50
C GLU A 26 -3.34 11.10 -4.96
N TRP A 27 -3.00 10.04 -5.70
CA TRP A 27 -2.07 8.98 -5.31
C TRP A 27 -1.28 8.46 -6.51
N THR A 28 -0.20 7.74 -6.22
CA THR A 28 0.53 6.94 -7.20
C THR A 28 0.86 5.57 -6.63
N ALA A 29 0.97 4.57 -7.51
CA ALA A 29 1.46 3.25 -7.14
C ALA A 29 2.96 3.11 -7.41
N VAL A 30 3.74 2.74 -6.39
CA VAL A 30 5.19 2.47 -6.55
C VAL A 30 5.44 1.01 -6.81
N ASN A 31 4.85 0.12 -6.02
CA ASN A 31 4.76 -1.30 -6.33
C ASN A 31 3.33 -1.59 -6.80
N THR A 32 3.18 -2.25 -7.94
CA THR A 32 1.86 -2.55 -8.54
C THR A 32 1.94 -3.80 -9.40
N PRO A 33 0.91 -4.66 -9.39
CA PRO A 33 0.86 -5.82 -10.27
C PRO A 33 0.80 -5.44 -11.76
N ALA A 34 0.36 -4.22 -12.09
CA ALA A 34 0.35 -3.70 -13.46
C ALA A 34 1.77 -3.58 -14.07
N ARG A 35 2.81 -3.49 -13.22
CA ARG A 35 4.21 -3.45 -13.67
C ARG A 35 4.84 -4.84 -13.75
N ARG A 36 4.64 -5.66 -12.72
CA ARG A 36 5.25 -6.98 -12.57
C ARG A 36 4.40 -7.86 -11.66
N VAL A 37 4.38 -9.16 -11.92
CA VAL A 37 3.83 -10.17 -11.01
C VAL A 37 4.92 -11.20 -10.67
N PRO A 38 5.19 -11.50 -9.39
CA PRO A 38 4.66 -10.86 -8.19
C PRO A 38 5.08 -9.38 -8.07
N SER A 39 4.17 -8.50 -7.63
CA SER A 39 4.41 -7.05 -7.58
C SER A 39 5.55 -6.63 -6.65
N HIS A 40 5.77 -7.39 -5.59
CA HIS A 40 6.85 -7.18 -4.60
C HIS A 40 8.00 -8.18 -4.80
N GLY A 41 8.08 -8.83 -5.98
CA GLY A 41 9.10 -9.84 -6.28
C GLY A 41 8.93 -11.17 -5.54
N THR A 42 7.87 -11.33 -4.74
CA THR A 42 7.60 -12.51 -3.93
C THR A 42 6.11 -12.86 -3.85
N ASN A 43 5.78 -14.14 -3.74
CA ASN A 43 4.44 -14.60 -3.38
C ASN A 43 4.28 -14.80 -1.86
N PHE A 44 5.37 -14.72 -1.08
CA PHE A 44 5.32 -14.87 0.37
C PHE A 44 4.39 -13.81 0.98
N PHE A 45 3.61 -14.22 1.98
CA PHE A 45 2.60 -13.37 2.65
C PHE A 45 1.46 -12.90 1.73
N ALA A 46 1.13 -13.66 0.69
CA ALA A 46 0.07 -13.35 -0.27
C ALA A 46 0.26 -12.02 -1.04
N GLN A 47 1.50 -11.52 -1.11
CA GLN A 47 1.84 -10.24 -1.76
C GLN A 47 1.86 -10.28 -3.30
N ARG A 48 1.41 -11.38 -3.92
CA ARG A 48 1.49 -11.61 -5.38
C ARG A 48 0.96 -10.42 -6.19
N PHE A 49 -0.16 -9.86 -5.75
CA PHE A 49 -0.85 -8.76 -6.40
C PHE A 49 -0.97 -7.52 -5.49
N ALA A 50 -0.15 -7.42 -4.44
CA ALA A 50 -0.18 -6.29 -3.52
C ALA A 50 0.19 -4.97 -4.25
N ILE A 51 -0.24 -3.85 -3.69
CA ILE A 51 0.04 -2.50 -4.19
C ILE A 51 0.52 -1.58 -3.06
N ASP A 52 1.52 -0.76 -3.36
CA ASP A 52 2.00 0.31 -2.48
C ASP A 52 1.58 1.66 -3.02
N LEU A 53 0.71 2.35 -2.28
CA LEU A 53 0.15 3.64 -2.65
C LEU A 53 0.75 4.76 -1.80
N LEU A 54 1.29 5.78 -2.46
CA LEU A 54 1.85 6.96 -1.80
C LEU A 54 1.46 8.26 -2.52
N GLN A 55 1.63 9.38 -1.84
CA GLN A 55 1.38 10.71 -2.41
C GLN A 55 2.70 11.38 -2.80
N LEU A 56 2.67 12.11 -3.91
CA LEU A 56 3.78 12.91 -4.41
C LEU A 56 3.31 14.35 -4.63
N ASP A 57 4.25 15.28 -4.50
CA ASP A 57 4.15 16.56 -5.18
C ASP A 57 4.28 16.31 -6.70
N TRP A 58 3.27 16.66 -7.48
CA TRP A 58 3.20 16.30 -8.90
C TRP A 58 4.12 17.13 -9.80
N THR A 59 4.60 18.25 -9.31
CA THR A 59 5.57 19.11 -10.01
C THR A 59 6.99 18.57 -9.85
N THR A 60 7.36 18.21 -8.62
CA THR A 60 8.71 17.79 -8.24
C THR A 60 8.89 16.28 -8.16
N ARG A 61 7.78 15.52 -8.19
CA ARG A 61 7.72 14.06 -8.03
C ARG A 61 8.32 13.55 -6.71
N ARG A 62 8.34 14.40 -5.68
CA ARG A 62 8.88 14.06 -4.34
C ARG A 62 7.76 13.68 -3.37
N PRO A 63 8.02 12.79 -2.41
CA PRO A 63 7.01 12.34 -1.46
C PRO A 63 6.82 13.29 -0.26
N CYS A 64 7.65 14.33 -0.16
CA CYS A 64 7.57 15.39 0.84
C CYS A 64 8.15 16.70 0.30
N ALA A 65 7.88 17.81 0.98
CA ALA A 65 8.41 19.13 0.62
C ALA A 65 9.93 19.27 0.85
N THR A 66 10.54 18.37 1.64
CA THR A 66 11.98 18.39 1.92
C THR A 66 12.78 18.16 0.62
N PRO A 67 13.86 18.91 0.35
CA PRO A 67 14.70 18.68 -0.83
C PRO A 67 15.25 17.25 -0.92
N ALA A 68 15.34 16.70 -2.13
CA ALA A 68 15.73 15.30 -2.35
C ALA A 68 17.07 14.95 -1.69
N TRP A 69 18.09 15.80 -1.80
CA TRP A 69 19.39 15.57 -1.16
C TRP A 69 19.27 15.42 0.36
N ARG A 70 18.39 16.19 1.02
CA ARG A 70 18.14 16.05 2.46
C ARG A 70 17.41 14.75 2.79
N GLN A 71 16.45 14.34 1.97
CA GLN A 71 15.77 13.06 2.14
C GLN A 71 16.76 11.88 2.10
N TRP A 72 17.82 11.99 1.29
CA TRP A 72 18.85 10.95 1.17
C TRP A 72 19.90 11.02 2.29
N LEU A 73 20.37 12.22 2.66
CA LEU A 73 21.55 12.44 3.51
C LEU A 73 21.22 12.74 4.97
N THR A 74 19.96 13.01 5.32
CA THR A 74 19.57 13.39 6.69
C THR A 74 18.25 12.75 7.10
N PRO A 75 18.00 12.53 8.40
CA PRO A 75 16.70 12.04 8.86
C PRO A 75 15.60 13.08 8.65
N VAL A 76 14.54 12.71 7.93
CA VAL A 76 13.32 13.49 7.70
C VAL A 76 12.18 12.92 8.55
N SER A 77 11.40 13.79 9.19
CA SER A 77 10.22 13.34 9.96
C SER A 77 9.23 12.63 9.03
N ALA A 78 8.70 11.48 9.45
CA ALA A 78 7.66 10.77 8.72
C ALA A 78 6.42 11.66 8.51
N SER A 79 6.11 12.54 9.46
CA SER A 79 5.02 13.51 9.35
C SER A 79 5.19 14.57 8.26
N ALA A 80 6.38 14.70 7.67
CA ALA A 80 6.61 15.62 6.55
C ALA A 80 6.19 15.02 5.19
N PHE A 81 5.94 13.71 5.13
CA PHE A 81 5.51 13.02 3.91
C PHE A 81 4.03 13.24 3.68
N PHE A 82 3.63 13.52 2.45
CA PHE A 82 2.27 13.96 2.11
C PHE A 82 1.20 12.91 2.48
N CYS A 83 1.54 11.63 2.31
CA CYS A 83 0.67 10.51 2.64
C CYS A 83 0.55 10.23 4.15
N TRP A 84 1.43 10.76 5.00
CA TRP A 84 1.35 10.49 6.44
C TRP A 84 0.04 11.02 7.03
N GLY A 85 -0.66 10.18 7.80
CA GLY A 85 -1.91 10.55 8.46
C GLY A 85 -3.13 10.56 7.53
N GLN A 86 -2.99 10.26 6.24
CA GLN A 86 -4.12 10.15 5.33
C GLN A 86 -5.04 8.99 5.73
N ARG A 87 -6.35 9.20 5.60
CA ARG A 87 -7.36 8.20 6.01
C ARG A 87 -7.40 7.02 5.06
N ILE A 88 -7.52 5.83 5.64
CA ILE A 88 -7.69 4.55 4.96
C ILE A 88 -9.12 4.06 5.18
N TYR A 89 -9.72 3.55 4.12
CA TYR A 89 -11.09 3.07 4.12
C TYR A 89 -11.18 1.61 3.70
N ALA A 90 -12.18 0.90 4.23
CA ALA A 90 -12.49 -0.46 3.81
C ALA A 90 -12.84 -0.49 2.31
N ALA A 91 -12.29 -1.47 1.60
CA ALA A 91 -12.44 -1.61 0.15
C ALA A 91 -13.72 -2.38 -0.23
N PHE A 92 -14.32 -3.09 0.73
CA PHE A 92 -15.57 -3.80 0.57
C PHE A 92 -16.17 -4.07 1.96
N ALA A 93 -17.45 -4.44 2.00
CA ALA A 93 -18.12 -4.79 3.24
C ALA A 93 -17.64 -6.15 3.76
N GLY A 94 -17.46 -6.28 5.07
CA GLY A 94 -17.00 -7.51 5.69
C GLY A 94 -16.77 -7.34 7.18
N ARG A 95 -16.10 -8.33 7.78
CA ARG A 95 -15.80 -8.35 9.20
C ARG A 95 -14.31 -8.16 9.46
N VAL A 96 -13.97 -7.36 10.46
CA VAL A 96 -12.59 -7.21 10.92
C VAL A 96 -12.18 -8.48 11.65
N VAL A 97 -11.34 -9.30 11.03
CA VAL A 97 -10.96 -10.63 11.55
C VAL A 97 -9.55 -10.69 12.13
N ASN A 98 -8.75 -9.65 11.91
CA ASN A 98 -7.42 -9.54 12.49
C ASN A 98 -6.96 -8.09 12.51
N ILE A 99 -6.33 -7.65 13.60
CA ILE A 99 -5.76 -6.31 13.72
C ILE A 99 -4.42 -6.39 14.43
N GLY A 100 -3.54 -5.44 14.16
CA GLY A 100 -2.38 -5.19 14.99
C GLY A 100 -2.21 -3.70 15.19
N ASP A 101 -2.16 -3.25 16.45
CA ASP A 101 -1.80 -1.89 16.81
C ASP A 101 -0.76 -1.88 17.93
N GLY A 102 -0.14 -0.74 18.20
CA GLY A 102 0.92 -0.59 19.20
C GLY A 102 2.34 -0.83 18.65
N TRP A 103 2.50 -1.09 17.34
CA TRP A 103 3.81 -1.17 16.72
C TRP A 103 4.34 0.24 16.47
N PRO A 104 5.50 0.63 17.01
CA PRO A 104 6.00 1.98 16.84
C PRO A 104 6.22 2.34 15.37
N ASP A 105 5.75 3.53 14.98
CA ASP A 105 6.09 4.10 13.69
C ASP A 105 7.57 4.41 13.59
N ARG A 106 8.12 4.24 12.39
CA ARG A 106 9.44 4.73 12.04
C ARG A 106 9.34 6.23 11.76
N ARG A 107 9.44 7.01 12.84
CA ARG A 107 9.23 8.47 12.83
C ARG A 107 10.27 9.26 12.03
N ARG A 108 11.41 8.66 11.69
CA ARG A 108 12.47 9.28 10.91
C ARG A 108 12.82 8.40 9.72
N VAL A 109 12.82 9.00 8.53
CA VAL A 109 13.16 8.37 7.26
C VAL A 109 14.46 8.98 6.76
N HIS A 110 15.45 8.16 6.48
CA HIS A 110 16.74 8.58 5.93
C HIS A 110 17.08 7.69 4.75
N GLY A 111 17.06 8.23 3.53
CA GLY A 111 17.11 7.46 2.29
C GLY A 111 18.31 6.51 2.20
N LEU A 112 19.54 6.98 2.43
CA LEU A 112 20.72 6.10 2.39
C LEU A 112 20.70 5.02 3.47
N TRP A 113 20.21 5.34 4.67
CA TRP A 113 20.05 4.36 5.74
C TRP A 113 18.98 3.32 5.41
N GLU A 114 17.85 3.72 4.82
CA GLU A 114 16.82 2.79 4.38
C GLU A 114 17.34 1.88 3.28
N LEU A 115 18.06 2.42 2.31
CA LEU A 115 18.70 1.64 1.25
C LEU A 115 19.69 0.64 1.84
N PHE A 116 20.59 1.08 2.72
CA PHE A 116 21.53 0.20 3.42
C PHE A 116 20.80 -0.90 4.19
N ARG A 117 19.75 -0.56 4.92
CA ARG A 117 18.96 -1.50 5.73
C ARG A 117 18.29 -2.58 4.88
N ILE A 118 17.78 -2.26 3.69
CA ILE A 118 17.10 -3.25 2.81
C ILE A 118 18.08 -4.13 2.03
N ILE A 119 19.29 -3.66 1.72
CA ILE A 119 20.30 -4.46 0.98
C ILE A 119 21.27 -5.21 1.90
N SER A 120 21.34 -4.86 3.19
CA SER A 120 22.19 -5.53 4.17
C SER A 120 21.49 -6.73 4.82
N PRO A 121 22.24 -7.61 5.52
CA PRO A 121 21.66 -8.70 6.31
C PRO A 121 20.64 -8.23 7.38
N LEU A 122 20.61 -6.94 7.71
CA LEU A 122 19.65 -6.36 8.64
C LEU A 122 18.20 -6.52 8.15
N ALA A 123 17.98 -6.63 6.84
CA ALA A 123 16.68 -6.95 6.25
C ALA A 123 16.08 -8.27 6.79
N LEU A 124 16.93 -9.22 7.21
CA LEU A 124 16.49 -10.50 7.79
C LEU A 124 15.77 -10.33 9.14
N LEU A 125 15.94 -9.20 9.84
CA LEU A 125 15.22 -8.90 11.09
C LEU A 125 13.73 -8.61 10.85
N ALA A 126 13.38 -8.14 9.66
CA ALA A 126 12.00 -7.93 9.27
C ALA A 126 11.30 -9.22 8.82
N LEU A 127 12.05 -10.30 8.57
CA LEU A 127 11.45 -11.58 8.19
C LEU A 127 10.59 -12.12 9.34
N PRO A 128 9.34 -12.49 9.07
CA PRO A 128 8.46 -13.05 10.08
C PRO A 128 9.05 -14.32 10.71
N ARG A 129 8.97 -14.42 12.04
CA ARG A 129 9.41 -15.59 12.81
C ARG A 129 8.22 -16.23 13.51
N GLY A 130 8.04 -17.52 13.28
CA GLY A 130 6.90 -18.26 13.83
C GLY A 130 5.57 -17.63 13.43
N LYS A 131 4.72 -17.31 14.42
CA LYS A 131 3.42 -16.66 14.21
C LYS A 131 3.48 -15.14 14.10
N ASN A 132 4.61 -14.51 14.44
CA ASN A 132 4.73 -13.06 14.47
C ASN A 132 5.25 -12.52 13.12
N TYR A 133 4.37 -11.84 12.39
CA TYR A 133 4.68 -11.15 11.14
C TYR A 133 4.56 -9.62 11.26
N ARG A 134 4.38 -9.09 12.47
CA ARG A 134 4.38 -7.64 12.74
C ARG A 134 5.69 -6.93 12.40
N PRO A 135 6.89 -7.54 12.52
CA PRO A 135 8.12 -6.92 12.03
C PRO A 135 8.04 -6.56 10.54
N LEU A 136 7.29 -7.32 9.75
CA LEU A 136 7.09 -7.08 8.32
C LEU A 136 6.01 -6.03 8.09
N ILE A 137 4.79 -6.23 8.62
CA ILE A 137 3.62 -5.43 8.22
C ILE A 137 3.25 -4.27 9.17
N GLY A 138 3.86 -4.20 10.35
CA GLY A 138 3.61 -3.13 11.32
C GLY A 138 2.24 -3.19 11.98
N ASN A 139 1.57 -2.04 12.03
CA ASN A 139 0.16 -1.94 12.39
C ASN A 139 -0.70 -2.19 11.16
N PHE A 140 -1.81 -2.90 11.33
CA PHE A 140 -2.61 -3.39 10.22
C PHE A 140 -4.05 -3.69 10.62
N VAL A 141 -4.90 -3.76 9.60
CA VAL A 141 -6.28 -4.27 9.68
C VAL A 141 -6.46 -5.34 8.60
N VAL A 142 -7.14 -6.43 8.93
CA VAL A 142 -7.63 -7.43 7.98
C VAL A 142 -9.16 -7.46 8.01
N VAL A 143 -9.77 -7.14 6.88
CA VAL A 143 -11.22 -7.25 6.66
C VAL A 143 -11.48 -8.47 5.80
N GLU A 144 -12.31 -9.40 6.26
CA GLU A 144 -12.71 -10.61 5.54
C GLU A 144 -14.19 -10.56 5.21
N GLY A 145 -14.52 -10.82 3.95
CA GLY A 145 -15.87 -10.77 3.41
C GLY A 145 -15.91 -11.40 2.02
N THR A 146 -16.93 -11.07 1.23
CA THR A 146 -16.92 -11.40 -0.20
C THR A 146 -16.18 -10.27 -0.93
N PRO A 147 -15.05 -10.53 -1.62
CA PRO A 147 -14.64 -11.83 -2.20
C PRO A 147 -13.46 -12.54 -1.53
N GLY A 148 -13.00 -12.11 -0.36
CA GLY A 148 -11.84 -12.65 0.32
C GLY A 148 -11.43 -11.78 1.50
N ALA A 149 -10.13 -11.76 1.82
CA ALA A 149 -9.59 -10.96 2.90
C ALA A 149 -8.66 -9.85 2.38
N ALA A 150 -8.94 -8.59 2.72
CA ALA A 150 -8.07 -7.45 2.45
C ALA A 150 -7.16 -7.18 3.64
N LEU A 151 -5.88 -6.99 3.38
CA LEU A 151 -4.90 -6.52 4.36
C LEU A 151 -4.52 -5.07 4.04
N TYR A 152 -4.62 -4.21 5.05
CA TYR A 152 -4.16 -2.83 5.09
C TYR A 152 -3.00 -2.76 6.07
N ALA A 153 -1.78 -2.46 5.61
CA ALA A 153 -0.56 -2.52 6.42
C ALA A 153 0.17 -1.18 6.47
N HIS A 154 1.17 -1.11 7.37
CA HIS A 154 1.96 0.09 7.67
C HIS A 154 1.14 1.25 8.25
N LEU A 155 0.02 0.95 8.93
CA LEU A 155 -0.84 1.96 9.56
C LEU A 155 -0.08 2.70 10.68
N GLN A 156 -0.52 3.93 10.95
CA GLN A 156 0.02 4.74 12.03
C GLN A 156 -0.33 4.14 13.38
N TRP A 157 0.62 4.15 14.31
CA TRP A 157 0.41 3.68 15.68
C TRP A 157 -0.70 4.48 16.35
N GLY A 158 -1.70 3.77 16.89
CA GLY A 158 -2.79 4.35 17.66
C GLY A 158 -3.88 4.99 16.79
N SER A 159 -3.88 4.71 15.49
CA SER A 159 -4.81 5.33 14.54
C SER A 159 -6.01 4.45 14.18
N LEU A 160 -6.04 3.19 14.60
CA LEU A 160 -7.11 2.27 14.23
C LEU A 160 -8.43 2.75 14.80
N MET A 161 -9.46 2.79 13.96
CA MET A 161 -10.81 3.25 14.30
C MET A 161 -11.83 2.13 14.37
N VAL A 162 -11.35 0.89 14.22
CA VAL A 162 -12.15 -0.33 14.26
C VAL A 162 -11.49 -1.32 15.23
N ALA A 163 -12.30 -2.21 15.80
CA ALA A 163 -11.89 -3.28 16.68
C ALA A 163 -12.03 -4.64 16.01
N LEU A 164 -11.38 -5.64 16.61
CA LEU A 164 -11.54 -7.04 16.20
C LEU A 164 -13.01 -7.47 16.37
N GLY A 165 -13.60 -7.97 15.29
CA GLY A 165 -14.97 -8.48 15.28
C GLY A 165 -16.01 -7.51 14.74
N ASP A 166 -15.64 -6.25 14.49
CA ASP A 166 -16.53 -5.23 13.91
C ASP A 166 -16.94 -5.61 12.48
N ASP A 167 -18.19 -5.36 12.15
CA ASP A 167 -18.67 -5.35 10.76
C ASP A 167 -18.45 -3.95 10.17
N VAL A 168 -17.94 -3.91 8.95
CA VAL A 168 -17.63 -2.68 8.21
C VAL A 168 -18.28 -2.72 6.85
N ASP A 169 -18.75 -1.57 6.38
CA ASP A 169 -19.15 -1.36 4.99
C ASP A 169 -17.97 -0.87 4.14
N ALA A 170 -18.08 -1.01 2.81
CA ALA A 170 -17.18 -0.32 1.89
C ALA A 170 -17.16 1.18 2.19
N GLY A 171 -15.97 1.78 2.29
CA GLY A 171 -15.82 3.18 2.66
C GLY A 171 -15.79 3.45 4.17
N THR A 172 -15.92 2.44 5.04
CA THR A 172 -15.75 2.61 6.49
C THR A 172 -14.32 3.03 6.82
N TYR A 173 -14.14 4.03 7.67
CA TYR A 173 -12.83 4.54 8.08
C TYR A 173 -12.12 3.56 9.01
N LEU A 174 -10.94 3.08 8.61
CA LEU A 174 -10.20 2.02 9.33
C LEU A 174 -9.07 2.58 10.21
N GLY A 175 -8.46 3.69 9.80
CA GLY A 175 -7.31 4.31 10.45
C GLY A 175 -6.46 5.09 9.46
N THR A 176 -5.23 5.46 9.82
CA THR A 176 -4.41 6.35 8.97
C THR A 176 -3.13 5.70 8.46
N VAL A 177 -2.65 6.18 7.31
CA VAL A 177 -1.36 5.82 6.73
C VAL A 177 -0.24 6.22 7.69
N GLY A 178 0.63 5.27 8.01
CA GLY A 178 1.77 5.46 8.90
C GLY A 178 3.08 5.01 8.25
N ASN A 179 4.01 4.56 9.09
CA ASN A 179 5.29 4.04 8.66
C ASN A 179 5.79 2.93 9.60
N SER A 180 4.88 2.13 10.13
CA SER A 180 5.16 1.02 11.04
C SER A 180 5.62 -0.23 10.27
N GLY A 181 6.34 -1.14 10.94
CA GLY A 181 6.86 -2.37 10.32
C GLY A 181 8.02 -2.12 9.35
N ASN A 182 8.16 -3.00 8.35
CA ASN A 182 9.24 -2.97 7.36
C ASN A 182 8.95 -2.02 6.19
N SER A 183 8.57 -0.80 6.50
CA SER A 183 8.34 0.26 5.51
C SER A 183 9.58 1.14 5.36
N THR A 184 9.89 1.60 4.13
CA THR A 184 11.01 2.52 3.84
C THR A 184 10.60 3.98 3.86
N MET A 185 9.32 4.30 3.67
CA MET A 185 8.73 5.63 3.81
C MET A 185 7.21 5.51 4.00
N PRO A 186 6.50 6.52 4.52
CA PRO A 186 5.05 6.44 4.66
C PRO A 186 4.35 6.06 3.35
N HIS A 187 3.48 5.05 3.40
CA HIS A 187 2.64 4.58 2.29
C HIS A 187 1.56 3.63 2.82
N LEU A 188 0.52 3.38 2.02
CA LEU A 188 -0.40 2.27 2.27
C LEU A 188 0.07 1.05 1.46
N HIS A 189 0.37 -0.05 2.15
CA HIS A 189 0.42 -1.37 1.52
C HIS A 189 -0.97 -2.00 1.57
N PHE A 190 -1.52 -2.35 0.42
CA PHE A 190 -2.82 -3.00 0.28
C PHE A 190 -2.70 -4.30 -0.51
N GLN A 191 -3.41 -5.34 -0.08
CA GLN A 191 -3.54 -6.58 -0.85
C GLN A 191 -4.85 -7.30 -0.59
N LEU A 192 -5.34 -8.00 -1.61
CA LEU A 192 -6.44 -8.96 -1.48
C LEU A 192 -5.90 -10.40 -1.43
N MET A 193 -6.51 -11.21 -0.56
CA MET A 193 -6.08 -12.57 -0.24
C MET A 193 -7.26 -13.54 -0.29
N ASP A 194 -6.97 -14.83 -0.49
CA ASP A 194 -7.98 -15.90 -0.49
C ASP A 194 -8.46 -16.33 0.89
N ARG A 195 -7.78 -15.90 1.96
CA ARG A 195 -8.12 -16.14 3.37
C ARG A 195 -7.42 -15.12 4.26
N SER A 196 -7.94 -14.92 5.46
CA SER A 196 -7.49 -13.87 6.40
C SER A 196 -6.09 -14.01 7.00
N ASN A 197 -5.42 -15.17 6.90
CA ASN A 197 -4.06 -15.34 7.42
C ASN A 197 -3.02 -15.17 6.30
N PRO A 198 -2.27 -14.05 6.23
CA PRO A 198 -1.35 -13.77 5.12
C PRO A 198 -0.27 -14.85 4.93
N ARG A 199 0.14 -15.55 6.01
CA ARG A 199 1.14 -16.64 5.93
C ARG A 199 0.67 -17.86 5.15
N LYS A 200 -0.63 -18.12 5.17
CA LYS A 200 -1.25 -19.30 4.54
C LYS A 200 -2.03 -18.93 3.28
N ALA A 201 -2.28 -17.64 3.08
CA ALA A 201 -3.08 -17.15 1.99
C ALA A 201 -2.29 -17.08 0.68
N ARG A 202 -3.05 -17.01 -0.41
CA ARG A 202 -2.57 -16.65 -1.74
C ARG A 202 -3.13 -15.29 -2.11
N GLY A 203 -2.33 -14.48 -2.80
CA GLY A 203 -2.78 -13.18 -3.31
C GLY A 203 -3.85 -13.40 -4.38
N LYS A 204 -4.98 -12.69 -4.28
CA LYS A 204 -6.05 -12.68 -5.28
C LYS A 204 -5.89 -11.47 -6.18
N LEU A 205 -6.11 -11.68 -7.48
CA LEU A 205 -6.16 -10.57 -8.42
C LEU A 205 -7.44 -9.76 -8.15
N TYR A 206 -7.29 -8.45 -8.10
CA TYR A 206 -8.38 -7.51 -7.91
C TYR A 206 -8.20 -6.31 -8.83
N ALA A 207 -9.26 -5.56 -9.02
CA ALA A 207 -9.24 -4.27 -9.66
C ALA A 207 -10.04 -3.27 -8.83
N PHE A 208 -9.65 -2.00 -8.86
CA PHE A 208 -10.41 -0.95 -8.21
C PHE A 208 -11.63 -0.61 -9.06
N ARG A 209 -12.79 -0.48 -8.41
CA ARG A 209 -14.09 -0.19 -9.04
C ARG A 209 -14.03 1.02 -9.94
N GLY A 210 -13.46 2.10 -9.44
CA GLY A 210 -13.33 3.37 -10.15
C GLY A 210 -12.21 4.21 -9.59
N TYR A 211 -11.49 4.90 -10.47
CA TYR A 211 -10.59 6.01 -10.17
C TYR A 211 -10.36 6.80 -11.46
N GLU A 212 -9.78 7.99 -11.35
CA GLU A 212 -9.33 8.75 -12.51
C GLU A 212 -7.82 8.64 -12.66
N ARG A 213 -7.32 8.51 -13.89
CA ARG A 213 -5.89 8.63 -14.21
C ARG A 213 -5.62 9.94 -14.93
N TYR A 214 -4.48 10.55 -14.67
CA TYR A 214 -4.08 11.79 -15.32
C TYR A 214 -3.19 11.49 -16.53
N VAL A 215 -3.66 11.83 -17.73
CA VAL A 215 -2.97 11.62 -19.00
C VAL A 215 -3.04 12.91 -19.81
N ASP A 216 -1.88 13.43 -20.21
CA ASP A 216 -1.75 14.59 -21.11
C ASP A 216 -2.60 15.81 -20.72
N GLY A 217 -2.66 16.12 -19.42
CA GLY A 217 -3.41 17.28 -18.92
C GLY A 217 -4.85 16.99 -18.50
N VAL A 218 -5.34 15.76 -18.74
CA VAL A 218 -6.75 15.41 -18.61
C VAL A 218 -6.94 14.24 -17.66
N TRP A 219 -7.96 14.31 -16.82
CA TRP A 219 -8.42 13.18 -16.02
C TRP A 219 -9.29 12.25 -16.85
N GLN A 220 -8.92 10.97 -16.92
CA GLN A 220 -9.66 9.93 -17.61
C GLN A 220 -10.21 8.94 -16.58
N GLN A 221 -11.51 8.65 -16.66
CA GLN A 221 -12.15 7.65 -15.82
C GLN A 221 -11.61 6.25 -16.16
N VAL A 222 -11.33 5.47 -15.13
CA VAL A 222 -10.94 4.06 -15.24
C VAL A 222 -11.90 3.24 -14.38
N ALA A 223 -12.65 2.35 -15.02
CA ALA A 223 -13.52 1.39 -14.34
C ALA A 223 -12.81 0.03 -14.26
N ALA A 224 -12.93 -0.66 -13.13
CA ALA A 224 -12.35 -1.99 -12.90
C ALA A 224 -10.86 -2.08 -13.34
N GLY A 225 -10.05 -1.10 -12.91
CA GLY A 225 -8.63 -1.00 -13.29
C GLY A 225 -7.65 -1.18 -12.13
N ILE A 226 -6.36 -1.24 -12.45
CA ILE A 226 -5.28 -1.18 -11.46
C ILE A 226 -4.32 -0.06 -11.87
N PRO A 227 -3.97 0.87 -10.96
CA PRO A 227 -3.02 1.94 -11.23
C PRO A 227 -1.68 1.41 -11.76
N GLY A 228 -1.22 2.02 -12.84
CA GLY A 228 0.10 1.80 -13.40
C GLY A 228 1.22 2.28 -12.48
N HIS A 229 2.46 1.85 -12.77
CA HIS A 229 3.61 2.29 -12.00
C HIS A 229 3.87 3.78 -12.23
N LEU A 230 3.92 4.55 -11.14
CA LEU A 230 4.09 6.01 -11.14
C LEU A 230 2.98 6.77 -11.89
N GLU A 231 1.84 6.11 -12.14
CA GLU A 231 0.65 6.74 -12.69
C GLU A 231 0.02 7.66 -11.63
N ARG A 232 -0.23 8.91 -12.01
CA ARG A 232 -0.99 9.85 -11.18
C ARG A 232 -2.47 9.48 -11.28
N VAL A 233 -3.04 9.04 -10.16
CA VAL A 233 -4.45 8.68 -10.06
C VAL A 233 -5.16 9.52 -9.00
N ARG A 234 -6.48 9.64 -9.11
CA ARG A 234 -7.34 10.26 -8.12
C ARG A 234 -8.51 9.34 -7.78
N ALA A 235 -8.72 9.09 -6.50
CA ALA A 235 -9.87 8.38 -5.98
C ALA A 235 -10.82 9.39 -5.32
N VAL A 236 -12.07 9.40 -5.75
CA VAL A 236 -13.13 10.30 -5.27
C VAL A 236 -13.92 9.63 -4.15
#